data_AF-P57046-F1
#
_entry.id   AF-P57046-F1
#
_cell.length_a   1.000
_cell.length_b   1.000
_cell.length_c   1.000
_cell.angle_alpha   90.00
_cell.angle_beta   90.00
_cell.angle_gamma   90.00
#
_symmetry.space_group_name_H-M   'P 1'
#
loop_
_entity.id
_entity.type
_entity.pdbx_description
1 polymer ?
#
loop_
_entity_poly.entity_id
_entity_poly.type
_entity_poly.pdbx_seq_one_letter_code
_entity_poly.pdbx_strand_id
1 'polypeptide(L)'
;MFGLSPAQLIILLVVILLIFGTKKLRNAGSDLGAAVKGFKKAMKEDEKVKDAEFKSIDNETASAKKGKYKRERNRLNPCLILVFQNLFY
;
A
#
# COMPACT_ATOMS: atom_id res chain seq x y z
N MET A 1 -12.02 -30.81 -5.21
CA MET A 1 -12.73 -29.97 -6.19
C MET A 1 -12.27 -28.51 -6.16
N PHE A 2 -10.95 -28.25 -6.14
CA PHE A 2 -10.32 -26.96 -6.46
C PHE A 2 -8.81 -27.22 -6.35
N GLY A 3 -8.23 -27.78 -7.42
CA GLY A 3 -6.80 -28.10 -7.49
C GLY A 3 -5.98 -26.88 -7.90
N LEU A 4 -6.21 -25.75 -7.24
CA LEU A 4 -5.51 -24.49 -7.52
C LEU A 4 -4.05 -24.70 -7.13
N SER A 5 -3.22 -24.92 -8.14
CA SER A 5 -1.80 -25.16 -7.92
C SER A 5 -1.23 -23.96 -7.17
N PRO A 6 -0.39 -24.16 -6.13
CA PRO A 6 0.27 -23.06 -5.43
C PRO A 6 1.03 -22.13 -6.40
N ALA A 7 1.47 -22.63 -7.56
CA ALA A 7 2.07 -21.83 -8.61
C ALA A 7 1.10 -20.79 -9.22
N GLN A 8 -0.18 -21.13 -9.41
CA GLN A 8 -1.20 -20.21 -9.95
C GLN A 8 -1.45 -19.05 -8.98
N LEU A 9 -1.43 -19.31 -7.67
CA LEU A 9 -1.58 -18.28 -6.62
C LEU A 9 -0.44 -17.27 -6.69
N ILE A 10 0.81 -17.74 -6.88
CA ILE A 10 1.98 -16.86 -7.02
C ILE A 10 1.86 -16.00 -8.28
N ILE A 11 1.48 -16.57 -9.42
CA ILE A 11 1.28 -15.83 -10.67
C ILE A 11 0.21 -14.74 -10.47
N LEU A 12 -0.91 -15.07 -9.83
CA LEU A 12 -1.97 -14.10 -9.52
C LEU A 12 -1.47 -12.96 -8.62
N LEU A 13 -0.67 -13.27 -7.59
CA LEU A 13 -0.05 -12.26 -6.73
C LEU A 13 0.86 -11.32 -7.53
N VAL A 14 1.73 -11.85 -8.39
CA VAL A 14 2.62 -11.05 -9.25
C VAL A 14 1.81 -10.15 -10.18
N VAL A 15 0.76 -10.69 -10.79
CA VAL A 15 -0.20 -9.99 -11.64
C VAL A 15 -0.85 -8.80 -10.92
N ILE A 16 -1.35 -9.00 -9.70
CA ILE A 16 -1.96 -7.93 -8.89
C ILE A 16 -0.91 -6.85 -8.58
N LEU A 17 0.31 -7.25 -8.20
CA LEU A 17 1.40 -6.32 -7.94
C LEU A 17 1.81 -5.51 -9.18
N LEU A 18 1.76 -6.11 -10.37
CA LEU A 18 2.07 -5.42 -11.63
C LEU A 18 0.97 -4.44 -12.06
N ILE A 19 -0.31 -4.82 -11.91
CA ILE A 19 -1.46 -3.95 -12.23
C ILE A 19 -1.48 -2.73 -11.30
N PHE A 20 -1.38 -2.97 -9.98
CA PHE A 20 -1.35 -1.89 -9.01
C PHE A 20 -0.04 -1.11 -9.12
N GLY A 21 1.05 -1.80 -9.41
CA GLY A 21 2.41 -1.26 -9.38
C GLY A 21 2.91 -1.07 -7.94
N THR A 22 4.20 -1.32 -7.72
CA THR A 22 4.84 -1.17 -6.40
C THR A 22 4.69 0.24 -5.81
N LYS A 23 4.57 1.27 -6.67
CA LYS A 23 4.34 2.66 -6.24
C LYS A 23 2.97 2.88 -5.59
N LYS A 24 1.88 2.34 -6.12
CA LYS A 24 0.54 2.49 -5.51
C LYS A 24 0.45 1.70 -4.22
N LEU A 25 0.98 0.48 -4.21
CA LEU A 25 0.99 -0.36 -3.02
C LEU A 25 1.81 0.27 -1.89
N ARG A 26 2.93 0.92 -2.20
CA ARG A 26 3.68 1.70 -1.21
C ARG A 26 2.88 2.89 -0.68
N ASN A 27 2.22 3.66 -1.55
CA ASN A 27 1.44 4.82 -1.10
C ASN A 27 0.24 4.42 -0.23
N ALA A 28 -0.50 3.36 -0.61
CA ALA A 28 -1.60 2.83 0.18
C ALA A 28 -1.11 2.15 1.47
N GLY A 29 -0.02 1.39 1.40
CA GLY A 29 0.60 0.73 2.55
C GLY A 29 1.22 1.70 3.56
N SER A 30 1.70 2.88 3.13
CA SER A 30 2.16 3.93 4.05
C SER A 30 1.02 4.49 4.91
N ASP A 31 -0.16 4.68 4.34
CA ASP A 31 -1.34 5.19 5.04
C ASP A 31 -1.91 4.15 6.02
N LEU A 32 -2.16 2.92 5.52
CA LEU A 32 -2.56 1.78 6.36
C LEU A 32 -1.52 1.46 7.43
N GLY A 33 -0.23 1.55 7.10
CA GLY A 33 0.87 1.33 8.02
C GLY A 33 0.94 2.40 9.12
N ALA A 34 0.66 3.67 8.81
CA ALA A 34 0.58 4.73 9.80
C ALA A 34 -0.58 4.49 10.78
N ALA A 35 -1.76 4.11 10.26
CA ALA A 35 -2.91 3.75 11.08
C ALA A 35 -2.58 2.57 12.02
N VAL A 36 -2.10 1.44 11.47
CA VAL A 36 -1.74 0.24 12.26
C VAL A 36 -0.62 0.54 13.28
N LYS A 37 0.34 1.41 12.94
CA LYS A 37 1.39 1.85 13.87
C LYS A 37 0.82 2.70 15.01
N GLY A 38 -0.19 3.54 14.74
CA GLY A 38 -0.96 4.26 15.76
C GLY A 38 -1.69 3.30 16.69
N PHE A 39 -2.43 2.33 16.14
CA PHE A 39 -3.11 1.28 16.93
C PHE A 39 -2.13 0.47 17.80
N LYS A 40 -0.98 0.07 17.25
CA LYS A 40 0.06 -0.67 17.99
C LYS A 40 0.69 0.18 19.10
N LYS A 41 0.77 1.50 18.93
CA LYS A 41 1.27 2.42 19.95
C LYS A 41 0.25 2.59 21.07
N ALA A 42 -1.01 2.88 20.73
CA ALA A 42 -2.09 3.00 21.71
C ALA A 42 -2.17 1.74 22.59
N MET A 43 -2.21 0.54 21.99
CA MET A 43 -2.25 -0.71 22.78
C MET A 43 -1.03 -0.94 23.68
N LYS A 44 0.14 -0.42 23.33
CA LYS A 44 1.33 -0.48 24.19
C LYS A 44 1.37 0.64 25.24
N GLU A 45 0.72 1.76 24.94
CA GLU A 45 0.60 2.92 25.80
C GLU A 45 -0.46 2.66 26.88
N ASP A 46 -1.58 2.01 26.55
CA ASP A 46 -2.57 1.52 27.53
C ASP A 46 -1.94 0.61 28.60
N GLU A 47 -0.93 -0.20 28.25
CA GLU A 47 -0.18 -0.98 29.25
C GLU A 47 0.77 -0.13 30.11
N LYS A 48 1.18 1.06 29.65
CA LYS A 48 2.16 1.92 30.34
C LYS A 48 1.58 3.16 31.02
N VAL A 49 0.39 3.62 30.63
CA VAL A 49 -0.06 5.00 30.86
C VAL A 49 -1.43 4.99 31.53
N LYS A 50 -1.47 4.48 32.76
CA LYS A 50 -2.40 4.99 33.79
C LYS A 50 -2.01 6.40 34.28
N ASP A 51 -0.95 7.00 33.72
CA ASP A 51 -0.43 8.31 34.07
C ASP A 51 0.03 9.07 32.81
N ALA A 52 -0.62 10.20 32.49
CA ALA A 52 -0.30 11.17 31.42
C ALA A 52 -0.96 11.00 30.03
N GLU A 53 -2.25 11.29 30.00
CA GLU A 53 -2.82 12.44 29.27
C GLU A 53 -2.10 12.88 27.97
N PHE A 54 -2.74 12.55 26.85
CA PHE A 54 -2.89 13.40 25.66
C PHE A 54 -1.62 14.15 25.20
N LYS A 55 -0.61 13.42 24.72
CA LYS A 55 0.36 14.03 23.78
C LYS A 55 -0.32 14.20 22.42
N SER A 56 -1.05 15.30 22.34
CA SER A 56 -1.50 15.99 21.15
C SER A 56 -0.59 15.69 19.96
N ILE A 57 -1.23 15.21 18.90
CA ILE A 57 -0.66 15.11 17.56
C ILE A 57 -0.48 16.54 17.07
N ASP A 58 0.64 17.16 17.44
CA ASP A 58 1.12 18.36 16.77
C ASP A 58 2.61 18.21 16.47
N ASN A 59 2.87 17.72 15.26
CA ASN A 59 3.92 18.31 14.47
C ASN A 59 3.50 18.19 13.02
N GLU A 60 2.80 19.23 12.57
CA GLU A 60 2.92 19.67 11.20
C GLU A 60 4.41 19.97 10.95
N THR A 61 5.21 18.97 10.57
CA THR A 61 6.42 19.23 9.78
C THR A 61 5.98 19.43 8.35
N ALA A 62 5.50 20.65 8.15
CA ALA A 62 5.52 21.40 6.93
C ALA A 62 6.71 21.02 6.03
N SER A 63 6.39 20.43 4.90
CA SER A 63 6.93 20.93 3.65
C SER A 63 5.95 20.60 2.56
N ALA A 64 5.12 21.61 2.31
CA ALA A 64 4.61 22.02 1.02
C ALA A 64 5.70 22.04 -0.07
N LYS A 65 6.35 20.90 -0.36
CA LYS A 65 6.86 20.64 -1.70
C LYS A 65 5.63 20.43 -2.55
N LYS A 66 5.14 21.57 -3.06
CA LYS A 66 4.53 21.70 -4.39
C LYS A 66 5.48 21.07 -5.42
N GLY A 67 5.56 19.75 -5.42
CA GLY A 67 6.16 18.95 -6.47
C GLY A 67 5.01 18.51 -7.36
N LYS A 68 4.81 19.23 -8.46
CA LYS A 68 3.92 18.81 -9.53
C LYS A 68 4.26 17.37 -9.97
N TYR A 69 3.59 16.36 -9.44
CA TYR A 69 3.26 15.16 -10.21
C TYR A 69 1.86 15.41 -10.76
N LYS A 70 1.74 16.37 -11.69
CA LYS A 70 1.64 16.02 -13.12
C LYS A 70 0.76 14.78 -13.27
N ARG A 71 -0.51 15.07 -13.54
CA ARG A 71 -1.45 14.21 -14.23
C ARG A 71 -0.74 13.36 -15.30
N GLU A 72 -1.33 12.19 -15.53
CA GLU A 72 -1.08 11.36 -16.70
C GLU A 72 0.17 10.47 -16.69
N ARG A 73 0.10 9.39 -15.91
CA ARG A 73 0.30 8.08 -16.53
C ARG A 73 -0.84 7.16 -16.15
N ASN A 74 -2.04 7.57 -16.57
CA ASN A 74 -3.05 6.60 -16.99
C ASN A 74 -2.72 6.09 -18.42
N ARG A 75 -1.43 5.88 -18.70
CA ARG A 75 -0.98 4.94 -19.72
C ARG A 75 -1.24 3.58 -19.09
N LEU A 76 -2.50 3.17 -19.10
CA LEU A 76 -2.87 1.76 -19.17
C LEU A 76 -1.86 1.15 -20.11
N ASN A 77 -0.93 0.38 -19.56
CA ASN A 77 0.15 -0.17 -20.34
C ASN A 77 -0.52 -1.15 -21.31
N PRO A 78 -0.56 -0.89 -22.63
CA PRO A 78 -1.01 -1.92 -23.56
C PRO A 78 -0.15 -3.19 -23.40
N CYS A 79 1.11 -3.02 -22.97
CA CYS A 79 1.98 -4.14 -22.60
C CYS A 79 1.44 -5.00 -21.45
N LEU A 80 0.69 -4.46 -20.48
CA LEU A 80 0.11 -5.30 -19.43
C LEU A 80 -0.96 -6.23 -20.02
N ILE A 81 -1.86 -5.71 -20.85
CA ILE A 81 -2.89 -6.52 -21.54
C ILE A 81 -2.22 -7.56 -22.45
N LEU A 82 -1.15 -7.21 -23.17
CA LEU A 82 -0.40 -8.16 -24.00
C LEU A 82 0.32 -9.23 -23.18
N VAL A 83 0.85 -8.90 -22.00
CA VAL A 83 1.44 -9.87 -21.08
C VAL A 83 0.36 -10.81 -20.53
N PHE A 84 -0.84 -10.29 -20.21
CA PHE A 84 -1.97 -11.14 -19.81
C PHE A 84 -2.40 -12.08 -20.94
N GLN A 85 -2.49 -11.59 -22.18
CA GLN A 85 -2.88 -12.39 -23.33
C GLN A 85 -1.85 -13.51 -23.62
N ASN A 86 -0.54 -13.20 -23.57
CA ASN A 86 0.53 -14.16 -23.91
C ASN A 86 0.86 -15.14 -22.78
N LEU A 87 0.43 -14.87 -21.55
CA LEU A 87 0.62 -15.78 -20.41
C LEU A 87 -0.60 -16.67 -20.14
N PHE A 88 -1.79 -16.27 -20.61
CA PHE A 88 -3.06 -16.98 -20.38
C PHE A 88 -3.62 -17.69 -21.63
N TYR A 89 -3.07 -17.39 -22.82
CA TYR A 89 -3.29 -18.14 -24.07
C TYR A 89 -2.11 -19.07 -24.31
#